data_AF-A0A4Y3PLX0-F1
#
_entry.id   AF-A0A4Y3PLX0-F1
#
_cell.length_a   1.000
_cell.length_b   1.000
_cell.length_c   1.000
_cell.angle_alpha   90.00
_cell.angle_beta   90.00
_cell.angle_gamma   90.00
#
_symmetry.space_group_name_H-M   'P 1'
#
loop_
_entity.id
_entity.type
_entity.pdbx_description
1 polymer ?
#
loop_
_entity_poly.entity_id
_entity_poly.type
_entity_poly.pdbx_seq_one_letter_code
_entity_poly.pdbx_strand_id
1 'polypeptide(L)'
;MNYTVRAGDTLNSIAARFGVPVQELIRVNNIAYPYYIYVGQNLYIPVSTTPAPTSDVERRLTRVENRVDALRDDYTKLDDRVDRLETRMNRLEARVTRLERIVPAPPPTPTVRPTPRPTATPRPR
;
A
#
# COMPACT_ATOMS: atom_id res chain seq x y z
N MET A 1 -12.05 41.96 17.48
CA MET A 1 -12.23 42.92 16.35
C MET A 1 -13.70 42.94 15.96
N ASN A 2 -14.25 44.06 15.50
CA ASN A 2 -15.66 44.12 15.08
C ASN A 2 -15.78 44.02 13.55
N TYR A 3 -16.72 43.22 13.07
CA TYR A 3 -16.99 43.00 11.65
C TYR A 3 -18.48 43.17 11.35
N THR A 4 -18.79 44.05 10.40
CA THR A 4 -20.16 44.21 9.89
C THR A 4 -20.43 43.20 8.80
N VAL A 5 -21.43 42.34 9.02
CA VAL A 5 -21.89 41.32 8.06
C VAL A 5 -22.34 41.96 6.76
N ARG A 6 -21.90 41.41 5.63
CA ARG A 6 -22.25 41.86 4.28
C ARG A 6 -23.18 40.87 3.59
N ALA A 7 -23.82 41.31 2.51
CA ALA A 7 -24.64 40.43 1.69
C ALA A 7 -23.80 39.25 1.16
N GLY A 8 -24.30 38.03 1.35
CA GLY A 8 -23.60 36.79 0.98
C GLY A 8 -22.66 36.23 2.05
N ASP A 9 -22.47 36.92 3.17
CA ASP A 9 -21.70 36.36 4.28
C ASP A 9 -22.48 35.25 5.01
N THR A 10 -21.74 34.23 5.44
CA THR A 10 -22.22 33.16 6.32
C THR A 10 -21.30 33.07 7.53
N LEU A 11 -21.76 32.46 8.61
CA LEU A 11 -20.91 32.21 9.77
C LEU A 11 -19.63 31.43 9.39
N ASN A 12 -19.75 30.46 8.48
CA ASN A 12 -18.62 29.70 7.94
C ASN A 12 -17.64 30.57 7.15
N SER A 13 -18.13 31.43 6.24
CA SER A 13 -17.25 32.26 5.41
C SER A 13 -16.52 33.32 6.24
N ILE A 14 -17.21 33.93 7.21
CA ILE A 14 -16.61 34.89 8.15
C ILE A 14 -15.57 34.18 9.01
N ALA A 15 -15.93 33.04 9.61
CA ALA A 15 -15.05 32.25 10.45
C ALA A 15 -13.75 31.86 9.71
N ALA A 16 -13.88 31.32 8.50
CA ALA A 16 -12.74 30.94 7.65
C ALA A 16 -11.86 32.15 7.29
N ARG A 17 -12.48 33.29 6.95
CA ARG A 17 -11.75 34.52 6.59
C ARG A 17 -10.88 35.03 7.73
N PHE A 18 -11.33 34.90 8.97
CA PHE A 18 -10.61 35.38 10.15
C PHE A 18 -9.86 34.27 10.90
N GLY A 19 -9.87 33.04 10.39
CA GLY A 19 -9.19 31.90 11.01
C GLY A 19 -9.74 31.51 12.38
N VAL A 20 -11.02 31.80 12.65
CA VAL A 20 -11.67 31.50 13.93
C VAL A 20 -12.65 30.34 13.76
N PRO A 21 -12.75 29.41 14.73
CA PRO A 21 -13.76 28.36 14.66
C PRO A 21 -15.18 28.94 14.74
N VAL A 22 -16.09 28.41 13.92
CA VAL A 22 -17.49 28.86 13.82
C VAL A 22 -18.21 28.77 15.17
N GLN A 23 -17.96 27.70 15.92
CA GLN A 23 -18.50 27.48 17.26
C GLN A 23 -18.15 28.62 18.22
N GLU A 24 -16.90 29.11 18.12
CA GLU A 24 -16.38 30.19 18.95
C GLU A 24 -17.02 31.53 18.56
N LEU A 25 -17.16 31.77 17.25
CA LEU A 25 -17.86 32.93 16.71
C LEU A 25 -19.32 32.98 17.19
N ILE A 26 -20.02 31.85 17.17
CA ILE A 26 -21.40 31.71 17.67
C ILE A 26 -21.46 32.01 19.18
N ARG A 27 -20.56 31.40 19.96
CA ARG A 27 -20.52 31.53 21.41
C ARG A 27 -20.28 32.96 21.85
N VAL A 28 -19.28 33.63 21.27
CA VAL A 28 -18.90 34.98 21.68
C VAL A 28 -19.94 36.02 21.27
N ASN A 29 -20.70 35.76 20.20
CA ASN A 29 -21.77 36.65 19.74
C ASN A 29 -23.17 36.22 20.22
N ASN A 30 -23.28 35.21 21.09
CA ASN A 30 -24.54 34.66 21.61
C ASN A 30 -25.58 34.38 20.52
N ILE A 31 -25.14 33.80 19.40
CA ILE A 31 -26.02 33.53 18.26
C ILE A 31 -26.84 32.27 18.57
N ALA A 32 -28.14 32.43 18.74
CA ALA A 32 -29.05 31.33 19.03
C ALA A 32 -29.37 30.50 17.76
N TYR A 33 -29.72 29.23 17.95
CA TYR A 33 -30.33 28.42 16.89
C TYR A 33 -31.56 29.15 16.34
N PRO A 34 -31.75 29.25 15.00
CA PRO A 34 -31.10 28.48 13.92
C PRO A 34 -29.80 29.09 13.33
N TYR A 35 -29.09 29.94 14.08
CA TYR A 35 -27.79 30.53 13.72
C TYR A 35 -27.81 31.52 12.56
N TYR A 36 -28.90 32.28 12.43
CA TYR A 36 -28.97 33.34 11.42
C TYR A 36 -28.12 34.55 11.79
N ILE A 37 -27.53 35.12 10.74
CA ILE A 37 -26.89 36.43 10.76
C ILE A 37 -27.52 37.31 9.69
N TYR A 38 -27.59 38.61 9.95
CA TYR A 38 -28.23 39.57 9.06
C TYR A 38 -27.21 40.56 8.50
N VAL A 39 -27.44 41.01 7.27
CA VAL A 39 -26.62 42.07 6.66
C VAL A 39 -26.70 43.33 7.53
N GLY A 40 -25.55 43.93 7.81
CA GLY A 40 -25.42 45.08 8.71
C GLY A 40 -25.24 44.71 10.19
N GLN A 41 -25.40 43.44 10.57
CA GLN A 41 -25.14 42.99 11.94
C GLN A 41 -23.66 43.14 12.28
N ASN A 42 -23.38 43.67 13.47
CA ASN A 42 -22.01 43.78 13.96
C ASN A 42 -21.64 42.54 14.77
N LEU A 43 -20.61 41.82 14.34
CA LEU A 43 -20.08 40.63 15.00
C LEU A 43 -18.72 40.94 15.63
N TYR A 44 -18.56 40.55 16.88
CA TYR A 44 -17.27 40.49 17.53
C TYR A 44 -16.52 39.23 17.07
N ILE A 45 -15.42 39.43 16.35
CA ILE A 45 -14.50 38.38 15.94
C ILE A 45 -13.42 38.22 17.02
N PRO A 46 -13.39 37.11 17.77
CA PRO A 46 -12.32 36.80 18.70
C PRO A 46 -11.10 36.33 17.90
N VAL A 47 -10.30 37.27 17.40
CA VAL A 47 -8.99 36.98 16.79
C VAL A 47 -7.99 36.57 17.86
N SER A 48 -8.23 35.43 18.50
CA SER A 48 -7.22 34.75 19.27
C SER A 48 -6.28 34.11 18.25
N THR A 49 -5.01 34.49 18.25
CA THR A 49 -3.92 33.82 17.51
C THR A 49 -3.66 32.40 18.02
N THR A 50 -4.65 31.76 18.66
CA THR A 50 -4.59 30.41 19.16
C THR A 50 -5.19 29.51 18.07
N PRO A 51 -4.35 28.75 17.35
CA PRO A 51 -4.84 27.91 16.27
C PRO A 51 -5.83 26.87 16.81
N ALA A 52 -7.03 26.83 16.24
CA ALA A 52 -7.97 25.72 16.36
C ALA A 52 -7.99 24.97 15.01
N PRO A 53 -8.34 23.67 14.91
CA PRO A 53 -8.08 22.53 15.77
C PRO A 53 -6.81 21.80 15.26
N THR A 54 -5.64 22.37 15.52
CA THR A 54 -4.38 21.67 15.23
C THR A 54 -4.29 20.37 16.01
N SER A 55 -4.89 20.26 17.19
CA SER A 55 -4.86 19.05 18.02
C SER A 55 -5.50 17.83 17.36
N ASP A 56 -6.56 17.96 16.55
CA ASP A 56 -7.15 16.82 15.85
C ASP A 56 -6.33 16.40 14.64
N VAL A 57 -5.79 17.38 13.90
CA VAL A 57 -4.86 17.12 12.80
C VAL A 57 -3.57 16.48 13.33
N GLU A 58 -3.06 16.98 14.45
CA GLU A 58 -1.88 16.48 15.17
C GLU A 58 -2.12 15.07 15.70
N ARG A 59 -3.27 14.78 16.33
CA ARG A 59 -3.64 13.42 16.73
C ARG A 59 -3.73 12.46 15.55
N ARG A 60 -4.28 12.92 14.42
CA ARG A 60 -4.34 12.14 13.18
C ARG A 60 -2.94 11.92 12.61
N LEU A 61 -2.08 12.93 12.67
CA LEU A 61 -0.69 12.86 12.23
C LEU A 61 0.08 11.84 13.08
N THR A 62 0.01 11.92 14.40
CA THR A 62 0.63 10.93 15.30
C THR A 62 0.12 9.52 15.04
N ARG A 63 -1.19 9.35 14.76
CA ARG A 63 -1.75 8.03 14.41
C ARG A 63 -1.21 7.52 13.07
N VAL A 64 -1.06 8.40 12.09
CA VAL A 64 -0.50 8.05 10.77
C VAL A 64 0.98 7.69 10.91
N GLU A 65 1.76 8.46 11.66
CA GLU A 65 3.17 8.21 11.93
C GLU A 65 3.38 6.83 12.56
N ASN A 66 2.68 6.54 13.67
CA ASN A 66 2.76 5.22 14.33
C ASN A 66 2.40 4.06 13.38
N ARG A 67 1.47 4.29 12.45
CA ARG A 67 1.06 3.27 11.48
C ARG A 67 2.09 3.11 10.36
N VAL A 68 2.77 4.18 9.97
CA VAL A 68 3.89 4.13 9.01
C VAL A 68 5.07 3.37 9.61
N ASP A 69 5.38 3.60 10.88
CA ASP A 69 6.46 2.87 11.58
C ASP A 69 6.16 1.37 11.67
N ALA A 70 4.92 1.02 12.06
CA ALA A 70 4.51 -0.39 12.08
C ALA A 70 4.56 -1.04 10.69
N LEU A 71 4.15 -0.32 9.62
CA LEU A 71 4.27 -0.83 8.25
C LEU A 71 5.73 -1.06 7.84
N ARG A 72 6.64 -0.19 8.29
CA ARG A 72 8.07 -0.33 8.02
C ARG A 72 8.63 -1.59 8.67
N ASP A 73 8.25 -1.87 9.92
CA ASP A 73 8.64 -3.10 10.63
C ASP A 73 8.06 -4.37 9.99
N ASP A 74 6.84 -4.29 9.45
CA ASP A 74 6.26 -5.42 8.74
C ASP A 74 6.91 -5.66 7.38
N TYR A 75 7.37 -4.59 6.71
CA TYR A 75 8.14 -4.70 5.48
C TYR A 75 9.49 -5.38 5.70
N THR A 76 10.22 -5.04 6.77
CA THR A 76 11.50 -5.70 7.09
C THR A 76 11.32 -7.20 7.39
N LYS A 77 10.28 -7.58 8.14
CA LYS A 77 9.95 -8.99 8.35
C LYS A 77 9.58 -9.72 7.06
N LEU A 78 8.97 -9.01 6.10
CA LEU A 78 8.64 -9.59 4.80
C LEU A 78 9.90 -9.86 3.99
N ASP A 79 10.88 -8.96 4.06
CA ASP A 79 12.20 -9.12 3.45
C ASP A 79 12.90 -10.39 3.97
N ASP A 80 12.96 -10.56 5.30
CA ASP A 80 13.50 -11.78 5.93
C ASP A 80 12.78 -13.07 5.49
N ARG A 81 11.47 -12.97 5.20
CA ARG A 81 10.69 -14.11 4.71
C ARG A 81 11.04 -14.44 3.27
N VAL A 82 11.29 -13.43 2.44
CA VAL A 82 11.73 -13.61 1.05
C VAL A 82 13.10 -14.28 1.04
N ASP A 83 14.05 -13.83 1.85
CA ASP A 83 15.38 -14.46 1.97
C ASP A 83 15.30 -15.95 2.34
N ARG A 84 14.41 -16.30 3.28
CA ARG A 84 14.15 -17.69 3.65
C ARG A 84 13.55 -18.49 2.50
N LEU A 85 12.66 -17.89 1.71
CA LEU A 85 12.08 -18.55 0.54
C LEU A 85 13.12 -18.75 -0.56
N GLU A 86 13.96 -17.76 -0.81
CA GLU A 86 15.05 -17.84 -1.78
C GLU A 86 16.03 -18.95 -1.40
N THR A 87 16.43 -19.02 -0.13
CA THR A 87 17.26 -20.12 0.38
C THR A 87 16.60 -21.48 0.18
N ARG A 88 15.28 -21.59 0.38
CA ARG A 88 14.53 -22.83 0.15
C ARG A 88 14.48 -23.19 -1.32
N MET A 89 14.30 -22.22 -2.20
CA MET A 89 14.27 -22.40 -3.65
C MET A 89 15.63 -22.91 -4.15
N ASN A 90 16.74 -22.28 -3.75
CA ASN A 90 18.09 -22.71 -4.12
C ASN A 90 18.37 -24.15 -3.68
N ARG A 91 17.90 -24.55 -2.49
CA ARG A 91 17.99 -25.96 -2.04
C ARG A 91 17.13 -26.90 -2.89
N LEU A 92 15.96 -26.44 -3.35
CA LEU A 92 15.08 -27.24 -4.19
C LEU A 92 15.68 -27.42 -5.59
N GLU A 93 16.22 -26.36 -6.18
CA GLU A 93 16.95 -26.40 -7.45
C GLU A 93 18.12 -27.39 -7.38
N ALA A 94 18.95 -27.31 -6.33
CA ALA A 94 20.06 -28.25 -6.14
C ALA A 94 19.58 -29.72 -6.05
N ARG A 95 18.41 -29.97 -5.46
CA ARG A 95 17.81 -31.31 -5.42
C ARG A 95 17.35 -31.77 -6.80
N VAL A 96 16.74 -30.88 -7.59
CA VAL A 96 16.29 -31.18 -8.95
C VAL A 96 17.47 -31.51 -9.85
N THR A 97 18.52 -30.69 -9.87
CA THR A 97 19.74 -30.96 -10.65
C THR A 97 20.36 -32.32 -10.30
N ARG A 98 20.31 -32.71 -9.01
CA ARG A 98 20.80 -34.01 -8.57
C ARG A 98 19.93 -35.16 -9.07
N LEU A 99 18.61 -35.01 -9.08
CA LEU A 99 17.66 -36.01 -9.58
C LEU A 99 17.79 -36.20 -11.10
N GLU A 100 17.98 -35.12 -11.87
CA GLU A 100 18.18 -35.19 -13.32
C GLU A 100 19.43 -36.01 -13.69
N ARG A 101 20.49 -35.94 -12.87
CA ARG A 101 21.72 -36.73 -13.07
C ARG A 101 21.61 -38.22 -12.77
N ILE A 102 20.50 -38.69 -12.21
CA ILE A 102 20.32 -40.12 -11.84
C ILE A 102 19.80 -40.94 -13.02
N VAL A 103 19.31 -40.32 -14.10
CA VAL A 103 18.88 -41.04 -15.31
C VAL A 103 20.12 -41.54 -16.06
N PRO A 104 20.42 -42.87 -16.09
CA PRO A 104 21.53 -43.37 -16.86
C PRO A 104 21.26 -43.19 -18.36
N ALA A 105 22.28 -42.89 -19.15
CA ALA A 105 22.18 -42.91 -20.61
C ALA A 105 21.61 -44.26 -21.08
N PRO A 106 20.73 -44.30 -22.10
CA PRO A 106 20.21 -45.57 -22.60
C PRO A 106 21.38 -46.47 -23.02
N PRO A 107 21.33 -47.78 -22.70
CA PRO A 107 22.40 -48.70 -23.08
C PRO A 107 22.61 -48.65 -24.60
N PRO A 108 23.86 -48.80 -25.09
CA PRO A 108 24.11 -48.81 -26.52
C PRO A 108 23.27 -49.91 -27.17
N THR A 109 22.59 -49.59 -28.27
CA THR A 109 21.75 -50.55 -28.99
C THR A 109 22.62 -51.74 -29.41
N PRO A 110 22.24 -52.99 -29.12
CA PRO A 110 23.02 -54.14 -29.55
C PRO A 110 23.06 -54.18 -31.07
N THR A 111 24.26 -53.99 -31.64
CA THR A 111 24.49 -54.14 -33.08
C THR A 111 24.26 -55.60 -33.45
N VAL A 112 23.09 -55.91 -34.01
CA VAL A 112 22.81 -57.23 -34.58
C VAL A 112 23.75 -57.43 -35.78
N ARG A 113 24.77 -58.28 -35.61
CA ARG A 113 25.64 -58.68 -36.71
C ARG A 113 24.77 -59.37 -37.77
N PRO A 114 24.82 -58.97 -39.05
CA PRO A 114 23.99 -59.58 -40.07
C PRO A 114 24.31 -61.07 -40.16
N THR A 115 23.27 -61.90 -40.08
CA THR A 115 23.36 -63.36 -40.21
C THR A 115 23.91 -63.68 -41.61
N PRO A 116 24.95 -64.53 -41.74
CA PRO A 116 25.45 -64.90 -43.06
C PRO A 116 24.35 -65.62 -43.84
N ARG A 117 24.07 -65.12 -45.05
CA ARG A 117 23.07 -65.67 -45.97
C ARG A 117 23.47 -67.12 -46.33
N PRO A 118 22.55 -68.10 -46.28
CA PRO A 118 22.88 -69.47 -46.64
C PRO A 118 23.31 -69.53 -48.12
N THR A 119 24.49 -70.10 -48.36
CA THR A 119 25.04 -70.34 -49.69
C THR A 119 24.18 -71.38 -50.40
N ALA A 120 23.51 -70.99 -51.50
CA ALA A 120 22.74 -71.91 -52.30
C ALA A 120 23.69 -72.93 -52.97
N THR A 121 23.57 -74.21 -52.59
CA THR A 121 24.24 -75.32 -53.26
C THR A 121 23.66 -75.50 -54.66
N PRO A 122 24.45 -75.53 -55.74
CA PRO A 122 23.93 -75.72 -57.08
C PRO A 122 23.44 -77.17 -57.27
N ARG A 123 22.25 -77.28 -57.87
CA ARG A 123 21.55 -78.54 -58.15
C ARG A 123 22.26 -79.31 -59.28
N PRO A 124 22.59 -80.61 -59.14
CA PRO A 124 23.25 -81.37 -60.19
C PRO A 124 22.31 -81.72 -61.36
N ARG A 125 22.90 -81.86 -62.55
CA ARG A 125 22.24 -82.31 -63.79
C ARG A 125 22.03 -83.81 -63.81
#